data_AF-A0A6J6FYY0-F1
#
_entry.id   AF-A0A6J6FYY0-F1
#
_cell.length_a   1.000
_cell.length_b   1.000
_cell.length_c   1.000
_cell.angle_alpha   90.00
_cell.angle_beta   90.00
_cell.angle_gamma   90.00
#
_symmetry.space_group_name_H-M   'P 1'
#
loop_
_entity.id
_entity.type
_entity.pdbx_description
1 polymer ?
#
loop_
_entity_poly.entity_id
_entity_poly.type
_entity_poly.pdbx_seq_one_letter_code
_entity_poly.pdbx_strand_id
1 'polypeptide(L)'
;MNSGYCINGHEIEAEFRFCVMCGAERPNAMEEKTSVATPEHLVITIDESDPLATAETVKSSIGYLEPVTDVSPQVTSQSNYERRMQLDKARDEAYAEVSALENLQQNVAEWEQRNNHSFLAKTSAVMQKNIAEADGLLTQYNRTVDSLRIPEAGTMAKLRKSFHRKLLWQTILIPLLSYLIYKIPRIPNRNVQRFFDGVQPSMKVILIYATVIYLVLLLGALIAYYRGWSTYQRKVITTLWQLQIVSRNVDQVRSEQGRLKSLYPQVNEWLVILGHSLTNPWRIRKEWFESSIGDLNEASLPNSLRISQAHEDDGPAMMGMQRYAAERFMSRGWRAKVFADQIDVIRESIGLPKDRLNVDMLDQDILYSPNGPRALIRTNIEELPILESIGRRQLLPLIKEVQKEAITKSRPPVNEIRKATIKTQKVAAEDEENSELTPWDEFLGFSIPVQGKPRTPLSVFSLSDSGKVAAHHDRYTTFMIVPERFKEKVYGVDDNQLHTYGETTKLPMDVVVRADFTGPIPAQDLLFLEKTAAQRAAAEEKESKPKSEFKKDKGI
;
A
#
# COMPACT_ATOMS: atom_id res chain seq x y z
N MET A 1 10.85 45.62 -19.65
CA MET A 1 10.65 44.15 -19.57
C MET A 1 9.15 43.90 -19.47
N ASN A 2 8.57 43.05 -20.32
CA ASN A 2 7.13 42.76 -20.32
C ASN A 2 6.72 42.15 -18.97
N SER A 3 5.75 42.77 -18.30
CA SER A 3 5.31 42.44 -16.94
C SER A 3 4.51 41.14 -16.81
N GLY A 4 4.31 40.41 -17.91
CA GLY A 4 3.54 39.18 -18.00
C GLY A 4 4.36 37.89 -18.17
N TYR A 5 5.70 37.94 -18.18
CA TYR A 5 6.52 36.74 -18.39
C TYR A 5 7.45 36.46 -17.21
N CYS A 6 7.63 35.18 -16.90
CA CYS A 6 8.61 34.70 -15.93
C CYS A 6 10.04 34.80 -16.49
N ILE A 7 11.05 34.58 -15.64
CA ILE A 7 12.46 34.60 -16.06
C ILE A 7 12.80 33.55 -17.13
N ASN A 8 11.99 32.50 -17.24
CA ASN A 8 12.11 31.43 -18.22
C ASN A 8 11.22 31.65 -19.46
N GLY A 9 10.56 32.81 -19.61
CA GLY A 9 9.78 33.16 -20.80
C GLY A 9 8.36 32.59 -20.86
N HIS A 10 7.85 32.01 -19.78
CA HIS A 10 6.44 31.58 -19.68
C HIS A 10 5.54 32.74 -19.29
N GLU A 11 4.34 32.79 -19.83
CA GLU A 11 3.33 33.77 -19.46
C GLU A 11 2.80 33.49 -18.04
N ILE A 12 2.68 34.53 -17.22
CA ILE A 12 2.14 34.48 -15.86
C ILE A 12 0.88 35.36 -15.84
N GLU A 13 -0.26 34.76 -15.50
CA GLU A 13 -1.50 35.53 -15.28
C GLU A 13 -1.32 36.50 -14.12
N ALA A 14 -1.98 37.66 -14.19
CA ALA A 14 -1.71 38.79 -13.31
C ALA A 14 -1.90 38.49 -11.81
N GLU A 15 -2.69 37.47 -11.47
CA GLU A 15 -3.05 37.07 -10.11
C GLU A 15 -2.02 36.15 -9.43
N PHE A 16 -1.14 35.50 -10.21
CA PHE A 16 -0.18 34.54 -9.64
C PHE A 16 1.17 35.19 -9.34
N ARG A 17 1.66 34.91 -8.12
CA ARG A 17 2.96 35.39 -7.63
C ARG A 17 4.15 34.59 -8.20
N PHE A 18 3.87 33.39 -8.71
CA PHE A 18 4.83 32.46 -9.29
C PHE A 18 4.29 31.85 -10.59
N CYS A 19 5.18 31.48 -11.49
CA CYS A 19 4.83 30.79 -12.73
C CYS A 19 4.37 29.36 -12.45
N VAL A 20 3.14 29.01 -12.83
CA VAL A 20 2.57 27.66 -12.60
C VAL A 20 3.33 26.57 -13.36
N MET A 21 3.93 26.92 -14.51
CA MET A 21 4.67 25.96 -15.35
C MET A 21 6.08 25.64 -14.85
N CYS A 22 6.75 26.55 -14.13
CA CYS A 22 8.15 26.34 -13.75
C CYS A 22 8.52 26.80 -12.33
N GLY A 23 7.56 27.28 -11.55
CA GLY A 23 7.76 27.72 -10.16
C GLY A 23 8.57 29.01 -9.98
N ALA A 24 8.97 29.70 -11.05
CA ALA A 24 9.77 30.91 -10.95
C ALA A 24 8.94 32.10 -10.46
N GLU A 25 9.44 32.84 -9.46
CA GLU A 25 8.79 34.03 -8.92
C GLU A 25 8.71 35.18 -9.93
N ARG A 26 7.64 35.97 -9.84
CA ARG A 26 7.42 37.13 -10.71
C ARG A 26 8.38 38.26 -10.33
N PRO A 27 9.19 38.78 -11.27
CA PRO A 27 10.31 39.67 -10.97
C PRO A 27 9.94 41.04 -10.35
N ASN A 28 8.67 41.46 -10.40
CA ASN A 28 8.22 42.78 -9.92
C ASN A 28 7.34 42.73 -8.65
N ALA A 29 7.19 41.58 -7.98
CA ALA A 29 6.34 41.47 -6.78
C ALA A 29 6.91 42.16 -5.52
N MET A 30 8.08 42.81 -5.61
CA MET A 30 8.77 43.45 -4.48
C MET A 30 8.50 44.96 -4.31
N GLU A 31 7.83 45.64 -5.25
CA GLU A 31 7.73 47.12 -5.22
C GLU A 31 6.36 47.72 -4.89
N GLU A 32 5.33 46.93 -4.57
CA GLU A 32 4.07 47.50 -4.05
C GLU A 32 4.19 47.82 -2.55
N LYS A 33 4.76 48.98 -2.27
CA LYS A 33 4.93 49.58 -0.94
C LYS A 33 3.59 49.80 -0.23
N THR A 34 3.45 49.18 0.92
CA THR A 34 3.30 49.84 2.23
C THR A 34 2.64 51.23 2.23
N SER A 35 1.30 51.29 2.25
CA SER A 35 0.60 52.40 2.89
C SER A 35 0.51 52.09 4.39
N VAL A 36 1.35 52.77 5.17
CA VAL A 36 1.38 52.73 6.64
C VAL A 36 0.07 53.33 7.17
N ALA A 37 -0.85 52.48 7.58
CA ALA A 37 -1.86 52.83 8.58
C ALA A 37 -1.28 52.48 9.96
N THR A 38 -1.20 53.49 10.82
CA THR A 38 -0.77 53.39 12.21
C THR A 38 -1.76 52.49 12.96
N PRO A 39 -1.35 51.34 13.55
CA PRO A 39 -2.18 50.66 14.51
C PRO A 39 -1.83 51.17 15.91
N GLU A 40 -2.90 51.50 16.63
CA GLU A 40 -2.92 51.68 18.07
C GLU A 40 -2.23 50.52 18.78
N HIS A 41 -1.66 50.82 19.95
CA HIS A 41 -1.02 49.87 20.85
C HIS A 41 -1.95 48.70 21.19
N LEU A 42 -1.81 47.58 20.48
CA LEU A 42 -2.26 46.29 20.97
C LEU A 42 -1.14 45.73 21.85
N VAL A 43 -1.27 45.95 23.15
CA VAL A 43 -0.49 45.25 24.17
C VAL A 43 -0.94 43.79 24.14
N ILE A 44 -0.23 42.97 23.37
CA ILE A 44 -0.26 41.51 23.54
C ILE A 44 0.79 41.19 24.59
N THR A 45 0.36 41.00 25.83
CA THR A 45 1.13 40.27 26.83
C THR A 45 1.30 38.84 26.32
N ILE A 46 2.47 38.53 25.81
CA ILE A 46 2.91 37.14 25.61
C ILE A 46 3.44 36.70 26.97
N ASP A 47 2.69 35.83 27.62
CA ASP A 47 3.13 35.10 28.81
C ASP A 47 4.31 34.21 28.40
N GLU A 48 5.43 34.42 29.07
CA GLU A 48 6.68 33.68 28.88
C GLU A 48 6.54 32.35 29.63
N SER A 49 5.90 31.34 29.02
CA SER A 49 5.83 30.00 29.60
C SER A 49 6.95 29.11 29.07
N ASP A 50 7.84 28.75 30.00
CA ASP A 50 8.94 27.79 29.94
C ASP A 50 8.70 26.52 29.07
N PRO A 51 9.62 26.11 28.18
CA PRO A 51 9.51 24.87 27.42
C PRO A 51 9.79 23.60 28.25
N LEU A 52 9.96 23.70 29.57
CA LEU A 52 10.00 22.56 30.49
C LEU A 52 8.62 22.13 31.01
N ALA A 53 7.53 22.82 30.64
CA ALA A 53 6.16 22.49 31.09
C ALA A 53 5.33 21.63 30.10
N THR A 54 5.87 21.27 28.93
CA THR A 54 5.15 20.45 27.93
C THR A 54 5.37 18.93 28.04
N ALA A 55 6.14 18.46 29.02
CA ALA A 55 6.27 17.03 29.33
C ALA A 55 5.24 16.54 30.38
N GLU A 56 4.44 17.42 30.98
CA GLU A 56 3.42 17.06 31.97
C GLU A 56 1.97 17.09 31.44
N THR A 57 1.76 17.54 30.20
CA THR A 57 0.42 17.73 29.60
C THR A 57 -0.13 16.55 28.79
N VAL A 58 0.43 15.34 28.96
CA VAL A 58 -0.23 14.07 28.54
C VAL A 58 -0.73 13.26 29.76
N LYS A 59 -0.61 13.80 30.99
CA LYS A 59 -1.16 13.18 32.21
C LYS A 59 -2.51 13.76 32.68
N SER A 60 -3.21 14.55 31.86
CA SER A 60 -4.45 15.24 32.28
C SER A 60 -5.69 14.91 31.45
N SER A 61 -5.79 13.70 30.90
CA SER A 61 -7.09 13.12 30.47
C SER A 61 -7.73 12.23 31.54
N ILE A 62 -7.24 12.29 32.78
CA ILE A 62 -7.94 11.76 33.95
C ILE A 62 -8.56 12.97 34.64
N GLY A 63 -9.88 13.09 34.51
CA GLY A 63 -10.66 14.20 35.05
C GLY A 63 -10.40 14.40 36.55
N TYR A 64 -9.80 15.53 36.89
CA TYR A 64 -9.87 16.07 38.24
C TYR A 64 -11.29 16.61 38.45
N LEU A 65 -12.03 15.94 39.33
CA LEU A 65 -13.28 16.42 39.89
C LEU A 65 -13.04 17.74 40.61
N GLU A 66 -13.89 18.73 40.34
CA GLU A 66 -14.01 19.95 41.13
C GLU A 66 -14.23 19.62 42.62
N PRO A 67 -13.72 20.44 43.56
CA PRO A 67 -14.05 20.27 44.96
C PRO A 67 -15.51 20.66 45.19
N VAL A 68 -16.37 19.64 45.19
CA VAL A 68 -17.75 19.74 45.64
C VAL A 68 -17.75 20.16 47.11
N THR A 69 -17.93 21.45 47.34
CA THR A 69 -18.43 21.97 48.61
C THR A 69 -19.95 21.85 48.56
N ASP A 70 -20.51 21.32 49.65
CA ASP A 70 -21.92 20.96 49.86
C ASP A 70 -22.44 19.71 49.15
N VAL A 71 -22.26 18.55 49.79
CA VAL A 71 -23.31 17.51 49.77
C VAL A 71 -23.52 16.91 51.16
N SER A 72 -24.76 17.06 51.60
CA SER A 72 -25.46 16.35 52.66
C SER A 72 -25.09 14.85 52.77
N PRO A 73 -25.00 14.27 53.97
CA PRO A 73 -24.59 12.87 54.13
C PRO A 73 -25.73 11.94 53.72
N GLN A 74 -25.76 11.53 52.46
CA GLN A 74 -26.47 10.32 52.05
C GLN A 74 -25.49 9.16 51.85
N VAL A 75 -25.66 8.20 52.75
CA VAL A 75 -25.14 6.84 52.82
C VAL A 75 -24.88 6.19 51.46
N THR A 76 -23.61 5.91 51.15
CA THR A 76 -23.20 4.72 50.38
C THR A 76 -22.02 4.08 51.08
N SER A 77 -22.30 3.06 51.88
CA SER A 77 -21.32 2.18 52.50
C SER A 77 -20.75 1.20 51.48
N GLN A 78 -19.90 1.67 50.56
CA GLN A 78 -18.97 0.76 49.90
C GLN A 78 -17.89 0.40 50.92
N SER A 79 -17.73 -0.89 51.18
CA SER A 79 -16.75 -1.32 52.17
C SER A 79 -15.34 -1.02 51.64
N ASN A 80 -14.40 -0.64 52.52
CA ASN A 80 -12.99 -0.45 52.14
C ASN A 80 -12.38 -1.68 51.43
N TYR A 81 -13.01 -2.85 51.60
CA TYR A 81 -12.68 -4.08 50.91
C TYR A 81 -13.01 -4.05 49.41
N GLU A 82 -14.20 -3.57 49.01
CA GLU A 82 -14.61 -3.47 47.60
C GLU A 82 -13.71 -2.50 46.82
N ARG A 83 -13.32 -1.39 47.45
CA ARG A 83 -12.41 -0.40 46.84
C ARG A 83 -11.00 -0.97 46.62
N ARG A 84 -10.50 -1.80 47.56
CA ARG A 84 -9.22 -2.52 47.39
C ARG A 84 -9.32 -3.57 46.28
N MET A 85 -10.41 -4.32 46.23
CA MET A 85 -10.64 -5.32 45.19
C MET A 85 -10.69 -4.70 43.78
N GLN A 86 -11.32 -3.53 43.63
CA GLN A 86 -11.33 -2.80 42.36
C GLN A 86 -9.94 -2.29 41.96
N LEU A 87 -9.14 -1.79 42.91
CA LEU A 87 -7.77 -1.34 42.64
C LEU A 87 -6.84 -2.51 42.27
N ASP A 88 -6.95 -3.64 42.96
CA ASP A 88 -6.18 -4.85 42.62
C ASP A 88 -6.57 -5.37 41.23
N LYS A 89 -7.87 -5.40 40.90
CA LYS A 89 -8.34 -5.76 39.55
C LYS A 89 -7.81 -4.81 38.47
N ALA A 90 -7.88 -3.50 38.69
CA ALA A 90 -7.37 -2.51 37.73
C ALA A 90 -5.84 -2.60 37.56
N ARG A 91 -5.12 -2.93 38.64
CA ARG A 91 -3.67 -3.18 38.59
C ARG A 91 -3.36 -4.43 37.77
N ASP A 92 -4.10 -5.51 37.96
CA ASP A 92 -3.90 -6.76 37.24
C ASP A 92 -4.25 -6.61 35.75
N GLU A 93 -5.31 -5.85 35.42
CA GLU A 93 -5.64 -5.46 34.05
C GLU A 93 -4.53 -4.60 33.41
N ALA A 94 -3.99 -3.62 34.13
CA ALA A 94 -2.87 -2.82 33.65
C ALA A 94 -1.59 -3.65 33.43
N TYR A 95 -1.30 -4.62 34.30
CA TYR A 95 -0.18 -5.55 34.09
C TYR A 95 -0.39 -6.47 32.89
N ALA A 96 -1.62 -6.96 32.68
CA ALA A 96 -1.96 -7.74 31.50
C ALA A 96 -1.79 -6.91 30.22
N GLU A 97 -2.21 -5.64 30.22
CA GLU A 97 -2.04 -4.74 29.09
C GLU A 97 -0.55 -4.43 28.81
N VAL A 98 0.23 -4.12 29.84
CA VAL A 98 1.68 -3.87 29.69
C VAL A 98 2.39 -5.10 29.14
N SER A 99 2.11 -6.30 29.68
CA SER A 99 2.73 -7.54 29.18
C SER A 99 2.30 -7.88 27.75
N ALA A 100 1.05 -7.57 27.36
CA ALA A 100 0.60 -7.71 25.98
C ALA A 100 1.35 -6.74 25.04
N LEU A 101 1.57 -5.50 25.47
CA LEU A 101 2.34 -4.50 24.72
C LEU A 101 3.82 -4.87 24.59
N GLU A 102 4.44 -5.38 25.66
CA GLU A 102 5.83 -5.87 25.63
C GLU A 102 6.00 -7.04 24.67
N ASN A 103 5.07 -8.02 24.71
CA ASN A 103 5.06 -9.13 23.76
C ASN A 103 4.87 -8.65 22.32
N LEU A 104 4.00 -7.67 22.09
CA LEU A 104 3.81 -7.06 20.77
C LEU A 104 5.10 -6.37 20.31
N GLN A 105 5.75 -5.58 21.18
CA GLN A 105 7.01 -4.92 20.88
C GLN A 105 8.11 -5.92 20.52
N GLN A 106 8.22 -7.01 21.27
CA GLN A 106 9.19 -8.07 20.98
C GLN A 106 8.90 -8.77 19.65
N ASN A 107 7.64 -9.11 19.39
CA ASN A 107 7.22 -9.71 18.11
C ASN A 107 7.51 -8.78 16.92
N VAL A 108 7.28 -7.47 17.08
CA VAL A 108 7.59 -6.46 16.07
C VAL A 108 9.10 -6.36 15.87
N ALA A 109 9.90 -6.35 16.93
CA ALA A 109 11.36 -6.31 16.83
C ALA A 109 11.92 -7.56 16.14
N GLU A 110 11.41 -8.75 16.45
CA GLU A 110 11.80 -10.00 15.78
C GLU A 110 11.35 -10.04 14.32
N TRP A 111 10.18 -9.48 14.01
CA TRP A 111 9.71 -9.32 12.64
C TRP A 111 10.57 -8.33 11.86
N GLU A 112 10.92 -7.20 12.47
CA GLU A 112 11.79 -6.18 11.89
C GLU A 112 13.19 -6.75 11.64
N GLN A 113 13.77 -7.48 12.61
CA GLN A 113 15.06 -8.13 12.45
C GLN A 113 15.06 -9.13 11.29
N ARG A 114 13.99 -9.93 11.14
CA ARG A 114 13.81 -10.85 10.01
C ARG A 114 13.67 -10.11 8.68
N ASN A 115 13.00 -8.96 8.68
CA ASN A 115 12.67 -8.20 7.48
C ASN A 115 13.61 -7.02 7.19
N ASN A 116 14.67 -6.83 7.98
CA ASN A 116 15.65 -5.74 7.82
C ASN A 116 16.38 -5.79 6.46
N HIS A 117 16.42 -6.96 5.82
CA HIS A 117 16.97 -7.09 4.47
C HIS A 117 16.00 -6.71 3.35
N SER A 118 14.70 -6.60 3.66
CA SER A 118 13.66 -6.23 2.70
C SER A 118 13.88 -4.82 2.17
N PHE A 119 13.45 -4.60 0.93
CA PHE A 119 13.49 -3.28 0.31
C PHE A 119 12.71 -2.24 1.12
N LEU A 120 11.55 -2.64 1.67
CA LEU A 120 10.71 -1.79 2.50
C LEU A 120 11.43 -1.32 3.76
N ALA A 121 11.99 -2.25 4.54
CA ALA A 121 12.70 -1.92 5.78
C ALA A 121 13.95 -1.07 5.52
N LYS A 122 14.72 -1.36 4.46
CA LYS A 122 15.87 -0.53 4.08
C LYS A 122 15.44 0.88 3.71
N THR A 123 14.36 1.01 2.96
CA THR A 123 13.86 2.32 2.51
C THR A 123 13.34 3.14 3.70
N SER A 124 12.55 2.53 4.59
CA SER A 124 12.06 3.20 5.80
C SER A 124 13.19 3.59 6.75
N ALA A 125 14.21 2.73 6.94
CA ALA A 125 15.37 3.03 7.76
C ALA A 125 16.18 4.22 7.19
N VAL A 126 16.38 4.28 5.87
CA VAL A 126 17.03 5.42 5.20
C VAL A 126 16.20 6.70 5.39
N MET A 127 14.87 6.62 5.27
CA MET A 127 14.00 7.77 5.50
C MET A 127 14.11 8.30 6.94
N GLN A 128 13.99 7.43 7.93
CA GLN A 128 14.13 7.80 9.34
C GLN A 128 15.51 8.41 9.63
N LYS A 129 16.57 7.81 9.08
CA LYS A 129 17.93 8.35 9.20
C LYS A 129 18.04 9.77 8.64
N ASN A 130 17.48 10.03 7.46
CA ASN A 130 17.54 11.35 6.84
C ASN A 130 16.78 12.42 7.65
N ILE A 131 15.63 12.08 8.26
CA ILE A 131 14.92 13.00 9.17
C ILE A 131 15.75 13.25 10.43
N ALA A 132 16.28 12.18 11.04
CA ALA A 132 17.12 12.31 12.24
C ALA A 132 18.38 13.14 11.98
N GLU A 133 18.97 13.02 10.79
CA GLU A 133 20.10 13.85 10.35
C GLU A 133 19.69 15.33 10.21
N ALA A 134 18.53 15.61 9.59
CA ALA A 134 18.01 16.97 9.49
C ALA A 134 17.73 17.59 10.88
N ASP A 135 17.13 16.83 11.79
CA ASP A 135 16.88 17.25 13.18
C ASP A 135 18.19 17.47 13.95
N GLY A 136 19.18 16.61 13.72
CA GLY A 136 20.53 16.73 14.26
C GLY A 136 21.24 18.00 13.78
N LEU A 137 21.12 18.34 12.49
CA LEU A 137 21.66 19.58 11.92
C LEU A 137 20.98 20.82 12.50
N LEU A 138 19.66 20.83 12.64
CA LEU A 138 18.95 21.94 13.29
C LEU A 138 19.38 22.13 14.74
N THR A 139 19.55 21.04 15.47
CA THR A 139 20.06 21.07 16.85
C THR A 139 21.49 21.61 16.90
N GLN A 140 22.35 21.23 15.95
CA GLN A 140 23.71 21.76 15.83
C GLN A 140 23.72 23.25 15.51
N TYR A 141 22.85 23.72 14.62
CA TYR A 141 22.72 25.14 14.31
C TYR A 141 22.22 25.94 15.50
N ASN A 142 21.23 25.45 16.26
CA ASN A 142 20.78 26.09 17.49
C ASN A 142 21.94 26.22 18.49
N ARG A 143 22.70 25.15 18.74
CA ARG A 143 23.90 25.21 19.59
C ARG A 143 24.95 26.20 19.08
N THR A 144 25.09 26.32 17.76
CA THR A 144 26.00 27.28 17.15
C THR A 144 25.54 28.70 17.44
N VAL A 145 24.25 29.01 17.26
CA VAL A 145 23.66 30.30 17.61
C VAL A 145 23.84 30.61 19.10
N ASP A 146 23.55 29.65 19.99
CA ASP A 146 23.71 29.82 21.44
C ASP A 146 25.17 30.07 21.84
N SER A 147 26.13 29.47 21.12
CA SER A 147 27.55 29.67 21.35
C SER A 147 28.09 31.02 20.85
N LEU A 148 27.35 31.70 19.96
CA LEU A 148 27.78 32.98 19.39
C LEU A 148 27.61 34.10 20.42
N ARG A 149 28.74 34.52 21.00
CA ARG A 149 28.79 35.68 21.89
C ARG A 149 28.58 36.98 21.11
N ILE A 150 27.34 37.46 21.08
CA ILE A 150 26.99 38.77 20.55
C ILE A 150 27.84 39.84 21.27
N PRO A 151 28.53 40.74 20.54
CA PRO A 151 29.30 41.81 21.17
C PRO A 151 28.41 42.68 22.06
N GLU A 152 28.80 42.89 23.32
CA GLU A 152 28.04 43.72 24.27
C GLU A 152 27.71 45.09 23.68
N ALA A 153 26.45 45.48 23.81
CA ALA A 153 26.00 46.83 23.48
C ALA A 153 26.79 47.86 24.30
N GLY A 154 27.26 48.92 23.65
CA GLY A 154 28.00 50.01 24.30
C GLY A 154 29.50 49.78 24.49
N THR A 155 30.08 48.67 24.02
CA THR A 155 31.54 48.46 23.96
C THR A 155 32.28 49.58 23.22
N MET A 156 31.72 50.04 22.09
CA MET A 156 32.24 51.21 21.36
C MET A 156 32.15 52.50 22.19
N ALA A 157 31.08 52.69 22.95
CA ALA A 157 30.93 53.83 23.85
C ALA A 157 31.95 53.76 25.00
N LYS A 158 32.22 52.58 25.56
CA LYS A 158 33.26 52.34 26.58
C LYS A 158 34.66 52.68 26.01
N LEU A 159 34.98 52.22 24.80
CA LEU A 159 36.24 52.53 24.11
C LEU A 159 36.42 54.05 23.89
N ARG A 160 35.40 54.73 23.35
CA ARG A 160 35.43 56.19 23.16
C ARG A 160 35.56 56.94 24.49
N LYS A 161 34.78 56.57 25.51
CA LYS A 161 34.88 57.17 26.87
C LYS A 161 36.27 57.00 27.46
N SER A 162 36.87 55.81 27.33
CA SER A 162 38.23 55.56 27.82
C SER A 162 39.28 56.39 27.10
N PHE A 163 39.14 56.56 25.78
CA PHE A 163 40.03 57.39 24.96
C PHE A 163 39.93 58.86 25.35
N HIS A 164 38.71 59.41 25.41
CA HIS A 164 38.48 60.80 25.83
C HIS A 164 38.93 61.06 27.26
N ARG A 165 38.71 60.11 28.19
CA ARG A 165 39.22 60.21 29.56
C ARG A 165 40.74 60.27 29.59
N LYS A 166 41.44 59.41 28.85
CA LYS A 166 42.91 59.45 28.75
C LYS A 166 43.40 60.76 28.15
N LEU A 167 42.75 61.24 27.09
CA LEU A 167 43.08 62.51 26.44
C LEU A 167 42.86 63.70 27.37
N LEU A 168 41.76 63.72 28.13
CA LEU A 168 41.47 64.75 29.13
C LEU A 168 42.51 64.75 30.25
N TRP A 169 42.86 63.58 30.78
CA TRP A 169 43.92 63.48 31.79
C TRP A 169 45.27 63.94 31.25
N GLN A 170 45.64 63.58 30.02
CA GLN A 170 46.88 64.03 29.40
C GLN A 170 46.91 65.56 29.20
N THR A 171 45.80 66.13 28.70
CA THR A 171 45.69 67.58 28.45
C THR A 171 45.69 68.42 29.74
N ILE A 172 45.26 67.89 30.88
CA ILE A 172 45.32 68.61 32.17
C ILE A 172 46.66 68.37 32.87
N LEU A 173 47.13 67.12 32.93
CA LEU A 173 48.21 66.72 33.82
C LEU A 173 49.60 67.08 33.29
N ILE A 174 49.80 67.06 31.96
CA ILE A 174 51.07 67.45 31.33
C ILE A 174 51.38 68.95 31.51
N PRO A 175 50.45 69.90 31.23
CA PRO A 175 50.74 71.31 31.49
C PRO A 175 50.84 71.60 32.99
N LEU A 176 50.05 70.94 33.84
CA LEU A 176 50.16 71.05 35.30
C LEU A 176 51.54 70.62 35.81
N LEU A 177 52.04 69.45 35.40
CA LEU A 177 53.38 68.97 35.75
C LEU A 177 54.47 69.89 35.19
N SER A 178 54.33 70.35 33.95
CA SER A 178 55.29 71.28 33.32
C SER A 178 55.37 72.60 34.10
N TYR A 179 54.21 73.13 34.54
CA TYR A 179 54.14 74.31 35.37
C TYR A 179 54.75 74.09 36.76
N LEU A 180 54.50 72.92 37.37
CA LEU A 180 55.02 72.57 38.68
C LEU A 180 56.54 72.39 38.64
N ILE A 181 57.09 71.69 37.64
CA ILE A 181 58.55 71.56 37.39
C ILE A 181 59.20 72.93 37.22
N TYR A 182 58.53 73.86 36.52
CA TYR A 182 59.03 75.24 36.37
C TYR A 182 59.00 76.05 37.68
N LYS A 183 58.05 75.78 38.58
CA LYS A 183 57.87 76.53 39.83
C LYS A 183 58.66 75.99 41.02
N ILE A 184 58.92 74.68 41.11
CA ILE A 184 59.65 74.05 42.24
C ILE A 184 61.00 74.76 42.55
N PRO A 185 61.87 75.08 41.57
CA PRO A 185 63.17 75.70 41.85
C PRO A 185 63.07 77.12 42.43
N ARG A 186 61.88 77.75 42.35
CA ARG A 186 61.63 79.12 42.82
C ARG A 186 60.99 79.17 44.21
N ILE A 187 60.74 78.04 44.84
CA ILE A 187 60.27 78.00 46.22
C ILE A 187 61.45 78.39 47.12
N PRO A 188 61.29 79.36 48.06
CA PRO A 188 62.36 79.84 48.93
C PRO A 188 62.69 78.80 50.01
N ASN A 189 63.31 77.68 49.61
CA ASN A 189 63.83 76.65 50.48
C ASN A 189 65.27 76.34 50.08
N ARG A 190 66.20 76.62 51.00
CA ARG A 190 67.65 76.57 50.79
C ARG A 190 68.17 75.17 50.44
N ASN A 191 67.47 74.12 50.87
CA ASN A 191 67.82 72.72 50.53
C ASN A 191 67.36 72.33 49.13
N VAL A 192 66.23 72.88 48.65
CA VAL A 192 65.67 72.60 47.32
C VAL A 192 66.46 73.34 46.25
N GLN A 193 66.83 74.59 46.49
CA GLN A 193 67.62 75.39 45.54
C GLN A 193 68.97 74.72 45.22
N ARG A 194 69.74 74.29 46.25
CA ARG A 194 71.03 73.59 46.04
C ARG A 194 70.93 72.33 45.18
N PHE A 195 69.80 71.60 45.25
CA PHE A 195 69.59 70.39 44.44
C PHE A 195 69.30 70.73 42.97
N PHE A 196 68.58 71.83 42.71
CA PHE A 196 68.17 72.23 41.36
C PHE A 196 69.14 73.21 40.66
N ASP A 197 70.09 73.82 41.37
CA ASP A 197 71.05 74.80 40.80
C ASP A 197 71.92 74.20 39.68
N GLY A 198 72.14 72.88 39.66
CA GLY A 198 72.86 72.18 38.57
C GLY A 198 72.00 71.75 37.37
N VAL A 199 70.67 71.79 37.50
CA VAL A 199 69.72 71.21 36.51
C VAL A 199 68.52 72.13 36.33
N GLN A 200 68.72 73.43 36.10
CA GLN A 200 67.63 74.35 35.73
C GLN A 200 67.40 74.33 34.20
N PRO A 201 66.43 73.56 33.68
CA PRO A 201 66.10 73.64 32.26
C PRO A 201 65.48 74.99 31.92
N SER A 202 65.85 75.54 30.75
CA SER A 202 65.17 76.72 30.21
C SER A 202 63.71 76.39 29.88
N MET A 203 62.82 77.39 29.94
CA MET A 203 61.40 77.21 29.63
C MET A 203 61.14 76.58 28.26
N LYS A 204 61.99 76.90 27.27
CA LYS A 204 61.90 76.34 25.92
C LYS A 204 62.11 74.82 25.92
N VAL A 205 63.08 74.33 26.71
CA VAL A 205 63.40 72.91 26.83
C VAL A 205 62.26 72.15 27.51
N ILE A 206 61.68 72.70 28.59
CA ILE A 206 60.51 72.10 29.27
C ILE A 206 59.33 71.97 28.30
N LEU A 207 59.04 73.03 27.52
CA LEU A 207 57.93 73.01 26.56
C LEU A 207 58.14 72.01 25.42
N ILE A 208 59.36 71.87 24.89
CA ILE A 208 59.69 70.88 23.86
C ILE A 208 59.46 69.47 24.41
N TYR A 209 60.01 69.14 25.58
CA TYR A 209 59.81 67.83 26.19
C TYR A 209 58.34 67.56 26.53
N ALA A 210 57.60 68.54 27.05
CA ALA A 210 56.17 68.40 27.31
C ALA A 210 55.37 68.12 26.03
N THR A 211 55.72 68.79 24.93
CA THR A 211 55.08 68.58 23.62
C THR A 211 55.39 67.19 23.06
N VAL A 212 56.65 66.76 23.12
CA VAL A 212 57.06 65.42 22.68
C VAL A 212 56.37 64.33 23.51
N ILE A 213 56.36 64.46 24.84
CA ILE A 213 55.67 63.54 25.74
C ILE A 213 54.17 63.50 25.44
N TYR A 214 53.54 64.65 25.22
CA TYR A 214 52.13 64.74 24.83
C TYR A 214 51.85 63.99 23.53
N LEU A 215 52.65 64.21 22.48
CA LEU A 215 52.49 63.54 21.20
C LEU A 215 52.67 62.02 21.31
N VAL A 216 53.67 61.55 22.05
CA VAL A 216 53.89 60.10 22.27
C VAL A 216 52.70 59.47 23.01
N LEU A 217 52.19 60.14 24.05
CA LEU A 217 51.04 59.66 24.82
C LEU A 217 49.73 59.70 24.03
N LEU A 218 49.55 60.71 23.18
CA LEU A 218 48.44 60.82 22.25
C LEU A 218 48.48 59.70 21.21
N LEU A 219 49.63 59.46 20.59
CA LEU A 219 49.84 58.38 19.64
C LEU A 219 49.57 57.02 20.29
N GLY A 220 50.09 56.80 21.51
CA GLY A 220 49.83 55.58 22.28
C GLY A 220 48.34 55.37 22.60
N ALA A 221 47.63 56.44 22.97
CA ALA A 221 46.19 56.39 23.20
C ALA A 221 45.40 56.09 21.92
N LEU A 222 45.83 56.66 20.78
CA LEU A 222 45.23 56.45 19.47
C LEU A 222 45.45 55.01 18.98
N ILE A 223 46.66 54.47 19.11
CA ILE A 223 46.98 53.07 18.80
C ILE A 223 46.13 52.13 19.67
N ALA A 224 46.01 52.39 20.97
CA ALA A 224 45.19 51.57 21.86
C ALA A 224 43.70 51.60 21.46
N TYR A 225 43.17 52.76 21.07
CA TYR A 225 41.80 52.91 20.58
C TYR A 225 41.58 52.16 19.27
N TYR A 226 42.43 52.39 18.26
CA TYR A 226 42.29 51.72 16.95
C TYR A 226 42.49 50.22 17.04
N ARG A 227 43.39 49.73 17.91
CA ARG A 227 43.54 48.30 18.18
C ARG A 227 42.27 47.71 18.79
N GLY A 228 41.66 48.37 19.76
CA GLY A 228 40.39 47.96 20.36
C GLY A 228 39.21 48.03 19.40
N TRP A 229 39.17 49.05 18.53
CA TRP A 229 38.17 49.18 17.49
C TRP A 229 38.30 48.08 16.42
N SER A 230 39.53 47.81 15.96
CA SER A 230 39.80 46.78 14.96
C SER A 230 39.41 45.38 15.47
N THR A 231 39.72 45.05 16.72
CA THR A 231 39.31 43.77 17.31
C THR A 231 37.79 43.66 17.45
N TYR A 232 37.13 44.73 17.87
CA TYR A 232 35.67 44.79 17.93
C TYR A 232 35.04 44.62 16.54
N GLN A 233 35.51 45.37 15.54
CA GLN A 233 34.99 45.32 14.17
C GLN A 233 35.19 43.93 13.57
N ARG A 234 36.37 43.31 13.74
CA ARG A 234 36.60 41.92 13.31
C ARG A 234 35.60 40.97 13.95
N LYS A 235 35.37 41.09 15.26
CA LYS A 235 34.41 40.25 15.98
C LYS A 235 32.99 40.43 15.44
N VAL A 236 32.56 41.67 15.19
CA VAL A 236 31.24 41.96 14.59
C VAL A 236 31.11 41.33 13.20
N ILE A 237 32.11 41.52 12.33
CA ILE A 237 32.09 40.97 10.96
C ILE A 237 32.06 39.44 11.00
N THR A 238 32.89 38.80 11.83
CA THR A 238 32.92 37.32 11.93
C THR A 238 31.62 36.78 12.47
N THR A 239 31.04 37.40 13.50
CA THR A 239 29.76 36.97 14.08
C THR A 239 28.62 37.17 13.10
N LEU A 240 28.59 38.29 12.37
CA LEU A 240 27.57 38.55 11.35
C LEU A 240 27.65 37.54 10.19
N TRP A 241 28.86 37.25 9.71
CA TRP A 241 29.07 36.24 8.67
C TRP A 241 28.65 34.83 9.12
N GLN A 242 28.99 34.45 10.36
CA GLN A 242 28.55 33.19 10.96
C GLN A 242 27.01 33.12 11.07
N LEU A 243 26.36 34.19 11.55
CA LEU A 243 24.90 34.25 11.64
C LEU A 243 24.23 34.16 10.27
N GLN A 244 24.75 34.83 9.24
CA GLN A 244 24.21 34.76 7.88
C GLN A 244 24.29 33.34 7.31
N ILE A 245 25.41 32.64 7.52
CA ILE A 245 25.58 31.25 7.09
C ILE A 245 24.61 30.34 7.83
N VAL A 246 24.54 30.47 9.16
CA VAL A 246 23.64 29.65 9.97
C VAL A 246 22.18 29.89 9.57
N SER A 247 21.75 31.14 9.38
CA SER A 247 20.40 31.46 8.93
C SER A 247 20.06 30.79 7.61
N ARG A 248 20.91 30.96 6.57
CA ARG A 248 20.68 30.34 5.26
C ARG A 248 20.59 28.82 5.34
N ASN A 249 21.48 28.20 6.10
CA ASN A 249 21.51 26.75 6.25
C ASN A 249 20.30 26.24 7.04
N VAL A 250 19.87 26.95 8.08
CA VAL A 250 18.65 26.62 8.84
C VAL A 250 17.42 26.68 7.95
N ASP A 251 17.29 27.73 7.13
CA ASP A 251 16.16 27.87 6.20
C ASP A 251 16.14 26.71 5.19
N GLN A 252 17.31 26.37 4.63
CA GLN A 252 17.44 25.23 3.72
C GLN A 252 17.07 23.91 4.42
N VAL A 253 17.63 23.62 5.60
CA VAL A 253 17.35 22.37 6.32
C VAL A 253 15.89 22.30 6.76
N ARG A 254 15.27 23.41 7.20
CA ARG A 254 13.83 23.44 7.51
C ARG A 254 12.97 23.17 6.28
N SER A 255 13.32 23.74 5.13
CA SER A 255 12.59 23.49 3.88
C SER A 255 12.69 22.03 3.45
N GLU A 256 13.88 21.44 3.53
CA GLU A 256 14.10 20.03 3.21
C GLU A 256 13.41 19.12 4.22
N GLN A 257 13.50 19.41 5.51
CA GLN A 257 12.79 18.67 6.55
C GLN A 257 11.27 18.70 6.30
N GLY A 258 10.71 19.86 5.94
CA GLY A 258 9.30 20.00 5.54
C GLY A 258 8.96 19.14 4.32
N ARG A 259 9.79 19.21 3.26
CA ARG A 259 9.64 18.39 2.06
C ARG A 259 9.69 16.89 2.39
N LEU A 260 10.67 16.43 3.17
CA LEU A 260 10.80 15.03 3.59
C LEU A 260 9.61 14.58 4.42
N LYS A 261 9.17 15.38 5.40
CA LYS A 261 7.99 15.11 6.22
C LYS A 261 6.70 15.03 5.38
N SER A 262 6.62 15.76 4.27
CA SER A 262 5.49 15.68 3.34
C SER A 262 5.56 14.47 2.38
N LEU A 263 6.77 14.04 2.01
CA LEU A 263 6.99 13.02 0.98
C LEU A 263 7.01 11.61 1.56
N TYR A 264 7.59 11.42 2.75
CA TYR A 264 7.73 10.08 3.31
C TYR A 264 6.42 9.38 3.65
N PRO A 265 5.38 10.06 4.17
CA PRO A 265 4.07 9.43 4.32
C PRO A 265 3.52 8.90 2.99
N GLN A 266 3.70 9.65 1.89
CA GLN A 266 3.27 9.24 0.55
C GLN A 266 4.04 8.02 0.03
N VAL A 267 5.35 7.97 0.27
CA VAL A 267 6.14 6.80 -0.10
C VAL A 267 5.70 5.59 0.73
N ASN A 268 5.42 5.77 2.03
CA ASN A 268 4.91 4.69 2.86
C ASN A 268 3.57 4.14 2.33
N GLU A 269 2.64 5.01 1.95
CA GLU A 269 1.37 4.59 1.32
C GLU A 269 1.60 3.77 0.05
N TRP A 270 2.49 4.24 -0.84
CA TRP A 270 2.87 3.50 -2.05
C TRP A 270 3.48 2.14 -1.74
N LEU A 271 4.38 2.08 -0.76
CA LEU A 271 5.03 0.85 -0.34
C LEU A 271 4.03 -0.16 0.21
N VAL A 272 3.02 0.31 0.95
CA VAL A 272 1.92 -0.52 1.46
C VAL A 272 1.07 -1.05 0.30
N ILE A 273 0.59 -0.17 -0.59
CA ILE A 273 -0.23 -0.53 -1.76
C ILE A 273 0.51 -1.56 -2.64
N LEU A 274 1.78 -1.30 -2.96
CA LEU A 274 2.61 -2.22 -3.74
C LEU A 274 2.88 -3.52 -2.97
N GLY A 275 3.05 -3.45 -1.66
CA GLY A 275 3.20 -4.62 -0.79
C GLY A 275 2.01 -5.58 -0.89
N HIS A 276 0.79 -5.05 -0.76
CA HIS A 276 -0.42 -5.86 -0.91
C HIS A 276 -0.58 -6.40 -2.34
N SER A 277 -0.36 -5.54 -3.34
CA SER A 277 -0.45 -5.94 -4.75
C SER A 277 0.53 -7.06 -5.11
N LEU A 278 1.74 -7.04 -4.56
CA LEU A 278 2.77 -8.05 -4.87
C LEU A 278 2.60 -9.37 -4.11
N THR A 279 2.11 -9.31 -2.86
CA THR A 279 2.01 -10.49 -1.99
C THR A 279 0.69 -11.23 -2.18
N ASN A 280 -0.43 -10.52 -2.22
CA ASN A 280 -1.78 -11.07 -2.33
C ASN A 280 -2.56 -10.36 -3.45
N PRO A 281 -2.16 -10.52 -4.73
CA PRO A 281 -2.76 -9.77 -5.83
C PRO A 281 -4.23 -10.08 -6.08
N TRP A 282 -4.67 -11.30 -5.77
CA TRP A 282 -6.06 -11.72 -5.85
C TRP A 282 -6.27 -12.95 -4.98
N ARG A 283 -7.53 -13.34 -4.84
CA ARG A 283 -7.92 -14.58 -4.18
C ARG A 283 -8.79 -15.40 -5.11
N ILE A 284 -8.70 -16.72 -4.98
CA ILE A 284 -9.56 -17.65 -5.71
C ILE A 284 -10.60 -18.17 -4.71
N ARG A 285 -11.85 -18.21 -5.15
CA ARG A 285 -12.97 -18.78 -4.41
C ARG A 285 -12.71 -20.26 -4.16
N LYS A 286 -12.95 -20.72 -2.92
CA LYS A 286 -12.70 -22.13 -2.57
C LYS A 286 -13.64 -23.05 -3.35
N GLU A 287 -14.84 -22.57 -3.62
CA GLU A 287 -15.88 -23.21 -4.42
C GLU A 287 -15.46 -23.45 -5.88
N TRP A 288 -14.37 -22.81 -6.34
CA TRP A 288 -13.83 -23.07 -7.69
C TRP A 288 -12.90 -24.29 -7.74
N PHE A 289 -12.36 -24.69 -6.58
CA PHE A 289 -11.56 -25.91 -6.44
C PHE A 289 -12.41 -27.11 -6.03
N GLU A 290 -13.52 -26.85 -5.34
CA GLU A 290 -14.54 -27.86 -5.10
C GLU A 290 -15.12 -28.25 -6.47
N SER A 291 -14.88 -29.49 -6.90
CA SER A 291 -15.45 -29.99 -8.14
C SER A 291 -16.97 -29.96 -8.01
N SER A 292 -17.62 -28.97 -8.62
CA SER A 292 -19.09 -28.90 -8.76
C SER A 292 -19.70 -30.13 -9.46
N ILE A 293 -18.86 -31.06 -9.89
CA ILE A 293 -19.19 -32.39 -10.38
C ILE A 293 -19.64 -33.33 -9.24
N GLY A 294 -19.15 -33.15 -8.01
CA GLY A 294 -19.62 -33.93 -6.85
C GLY A 294 -21.11 -33.72 -6.52
N ASP A 295 -21.65 -32.56 -6.91
CA ASP A 295 -23.08 -32.22 -6.77
C ASP A 295 -23.96 -32.73 -7.93
N LEU A 296 -23.36 -33.26 -9.01
CA LEU A 296 -24.14 -33.90 -10.07
C LEU A 296 -24.76 -35.17 -9.49
N ASN A 297 -26.06 -35.12 -9.21
CA ASN A 297 -26.81 -36.29 -8.78
C ASN A 297 -26.71 -37.34 -9.88
N GLU A 298 -25.88 -38.33 -9.63
CA GLU A 298 -25.58 -39.44 -10.51
C GLU A 298 -26.83 -40.21 -10.99
N ALA A 299 -27.89 -40.23 -10.18
CA ALA A 299 -29.16 -40.82 -10.55
C ALA A 299 -29.89 -40.04 -11.66
N SER A 300 -29.58 -38.74 -11.83
CA SER A 300 -30.20 -37.86 -12.82
C SER A 300 -29.56 -37.94 -14.21
N LEU A 301 -28.36 -38.52 -14.33
CA LEU A 301 -27.67 -38.64 -15.61
C LEU A 301 -28.29 -39.77 -16.46
N PRO A 302 -28.65 -39.52 -17.73
CA PRO A 302 -29.09 -40.58 -18.64
C PRO A 302 -28.01 -41.66 -18.81
N ASN A 303 -28.41 -42.92 -18.96
CA ASN A 303 -27.45 -44.02 -19.22
C ASN A 303 -26.65 -43.85 -20.53
N SER A 304 -27.12 -42.99 -21.43
CA SER A 304 -26.45 -42.64 -22.68
C SER A 304 -25.37 -41.56 -22.54
N LEU A 305 -25.24 -40.94 -21.37
CA LEU A 305 -24.29 -39.87 -21.11
C LEU A 305 -23.23 -40.34 -20.11
N ARG A 306 -21.96 -40.19 -20.48
CA ARG A 306 -20.81 -40.43 -19.60
C ARG A 306 -20.03 -39.13 -19.51
N ILE A 307 -19.70 -38.71 -18.30
CA ILE A 307 -18.94 -37.50 -18.02
C ILE A 307 -17.73 -37.92 -17.19
N SER A 308 -16.58 -37.32 -17.49
CA SER A 308 -15.35 -37.53 -16.74
C SER A 308 -14.65 -36.19 -16.48
N GLN A 309 -13.83 -36.17 -15.44
CA GLN A 309 -12.99 -35.04 -15.08
C GLN A 309 -11.52 -35.44 -15.22
N ALA A 310 -10.68 -34.50 -15.66
CA ALA A 310 -9.23 -34.66 -15.59
C ALA A 310 -8.81 -34.93 -14.13
N HIS A 311 -8.01 -35.96 -13.90
CA HIS A 311 -7.46 -36.22 -12.58
C HIS A 311 -6.34 -35.23 -12.27
N GLU A 312 -6.43 -34.58 -11.11
CA GLU A 312 -5.51 -33.50 -10.69
C GLU A 312 -4.28 -34.04 -9.93
N ASP A 313 -3.58 -35.00 -10.54
CA ASP A 313 -2.37 -35.60 -9.99
C ASP A 313 -1.08 -35.01 -10.56
N ASP A 314 0.06 -35.22 -9.88
CA ASP A 314 1.42 -34.83 -10.30
C ASP A 314 1.96 -35.66 -11.50
N GLY A 315 1.08 -36.13 -12.38
CA GLY A 315 1.44 -36.85 -13.59
C GLY A 315 2.12 -35.95 -14.64
N PRO A 316 2.93 -36.51 -15.57
CA PRO A 316 3.61 -35.73 -16.61
C PRO A 316 2.67 -34.88 -17.48
N ALA A 317 1.46 -35.38 -17.75
CA ALA A 317 0.43 -34.68 -18.51
C ALA A 317 -0.09 -33.43 -17.78
N MET A 318 -0.40 -33.56 -16.49
CA MET A 318 -0.86 -32.44 -15.67
C MET A 318 0.26 -31.42 -15.45
N MET A 319 1.50 -31.86 -15.21
CA MET A 319 2.66 -30.96 -15.16
C MET A 319 2.85 -30.20 -16.48
N GLY A 320 2.63 -30.85 -17.63
CA GLY A 320 2.66 -30.18 -18.94
C GLY A 320 1.61 -29.09 -19.07
N MET A 321 0.38 -29.36 -18.59
CA MET A 321 -0.71 -28.38 -18.58
C MET A 321 -0.43 -27.22 -17.61
N GLN A 322 0.07 -27.50 -16.41
CA GLN A 322 0.49 -26.50 -15.44
C GLN A 322 1.61 -25.62 -15.99
N ARG A 323 2.62 -26.21 -16.63
CA ARG A 323 3.70 -25.47 -17.28
C ARG A 323 3.19 -24.57 -18.39
N TYR A 324 2.27 -25.06 -19.23
CA TYR A 324 1.65 -24.25 -20.27
C TYR A 324 0.86 -23.08 -19.69
N ALA A 325 0.05 -23.32 -18.65
CA ALA A 325 -0.68 -22.28 -17.95
C ALA A 325 0.26 -21.25 -17.32
N ALA A 326 1.35 -21.70 -16.71
CA ALA A 326 2.36 -20.84 -16.10
C ALA A 326 3.08 -19.98 -17.15
N GLU A 327 3.47 -20.53 -18.30
CA GLU A 327 4.08 -19.77 -19.40
C GLU A 327 3.15 -18.68 -19.96
N ARG A 328 1.84 -18.97 -20.06
CA ARG A 328 0.85 -17.98 -20.48
C ARG A 328 0.60 -16.90 -19.45
N PHE A 329 0.58 -17.28 -18.17
CA PHE A 329 0.39 -16.34 -17.09
C PHE A 329 1.62 -15.42 -16.89
N MET A 330 2.82 -15.99 -16.86
CA MET A 330 4.08 -15.31 -16.58
C MET A 330 4.64 -14.51 -17.77
N SER A 331 3.77 -13.75 -18.45
CA SER A 331 4.17 -12.83 -19.51
C SER A 331 4.86 -11.57 -18.96
N ARG A 332 5.76 -10.96 -19.73
CA ARG A 332 6.43 -9.73 -19.30
C ARG A 332 5.40 -8.63 -19.05
N GLY A 333 5.44 -8.03 -17.85
CA GLY A 333 4.51 -6.96 -17.46
C GLY A 333 3.22 -7.43 -16.80
N TRP A 334 3.04 -8.74 -16.55
CA TRP A 334 1.83 -9.26 -15.92
C TRP A 334 1.47 -8.57 -14.60
N ARG A 335 2.47 -8.26 -13.76
CA ARG A 335 2.25 -7.58 -12.46
C ARG A 335 1.68 -6.17 -12.62
N ALA A 336 2.20 -5.40 -13.57
CA ALA A 336 1.71 -4.05 -13.83
C ALA A 336 0.27 -4.08 -14.37
N LYS A 337 -0.02 -5.06 -15.24
CA LYS A 337 -1.39 -5.30 -15.73
C LYS A 337 -2.33 -5.66 -14.58
N VAL A 338 -1.92 -6.59 -13.73
CA VAL A 338 -2.70 -6.99 -12.55
C VAL A 338 -2.96 -5.80 -11.63
N PHE A 339 -1.95 -4.98 -11.35
CA PHE A 339 -2.12 -3.79 -10.52
C PHE A 339 -3.12 -2.79 -11.15
N ALA A 340 -3.04 -2.57 -12.45
CA ALA A 340 -4.03 -1.74 -13.16
C ALA A 340 -5.44 -2.35 -13.08
N ASP A 341 -5.56 -3.67 -13.24
CA ASP A 341 -6.82 -4.40 -13.10
C ASP A 341 -7.38 -4.33 -11.67
N GLN A 342 -6.51 -4.34 -10.64
CA GLN A 342 -6.92 -4.12 -9.24
C GLN A 342 -7.55 -2.75 -9.05
N ILE A 343 -6.89 -1.69 -9.57
CA ILE A 343 -7.42 -0.32 -9.51
C ILE A 343 -8.75 -0.23 -10.25
N ASP A 344 -8.86 -0.86 -11.42
CA ASP A 344 -10.09 -0.86 -12.21
C ASP A 344 -11.25 -1.58 -11.49
N VAL A 345 -10.98 -2.72 -10.83
CA VAL A 345 -11.99 -3.46 -10.05
C VAL A 345 -12.43 -2.65 -8.83
N ILE A 346 -11.48 -2.08 -8.07
CA ILE A 346 -11.79 -1.24 -6.90
C ILE A 346 -12.61 -0.01 -7.33
N ARG A 347 -12.24 0.61 -8.46
CA ARG A 347 -13.01 1.71 -9.02
C ARG A 347 -14.45 1.29 -9.32
N GLU A 348 -14.62 0.15 -9.97
CA GLU A 348 -15.95 -0.38 -10.34
C GLU A 348 -16.78 -0.75 -9.11
N SER A 349 -16.17 -1.31 -8.05
CA SER A 349 -16.88 -1.64 -6.82
C SER A 349 -17.37 -0.41 -6.06
N ILE A 350 -16.59 0.68 -6.09
CA ILE A 350 -16.95 1.97 -5.46
C ILE A 350 -17.88 2.80 -6.36
N GLY A 351 -18.00 2.45 -7.65
CA GLY A 351 -18.85 3.17 -8.61
C GLY A 351 -18.26 4.48 -9.13
N LEU A 352 -16.93 4.60 -9.15
CA LEU A 352 -16.24 5.81 -9.61
C LEU A 352 -15.98 5.79 -11.14
N PRO A 353 -15.98 6.95 -11.82
CA PRO A 353 -15.60 7.03 -13.23
C PRO A 353 -14.07 6.87 -13.41
N LYS A 354 -13.65 6.45 -14.61
CA LYS A 354 -12.23 6.18 -14.93
C LYS A 354 -11.29 7.37 -14.70
N ASP A 355 -11.81 8.58 -14.87
CA ASP A 355 -11.05 9.82 -14.72
C ASP A 355 -10.75 10.16 -13.26
N ARG A 356 -11.47 9.54 -12.29
CA ARG A 356 -11.30 9.80 -10.85
C ARG A 356 -10.37 8.82 -10.16
N LEU A 357 -10.23 7.61 -10.69
CA LEU A 357 -9.40 6.57 -10.10
C LEU A 357 -8.72 5.75 -11.20
N ASN A 358 -7.46 6.05 -11.43
CA ASN A 358 -6.55 5.37 -12.34
C ASN A 358 -5.11 5.48 -11.78
N VAL A 359 -4.14 4.83 -12.42
CA VAL A 359 -2.74 4.84 -11.97
C VAL A 359 -2.17 6.26 -11.88
N ASP A 360 -2.46 7.12 -12.87
CA ASP A 360 -1.95 8.51 -12.90
C ASP A 360 -2.52 9.36 -11.76
N MET A 361 -3.77 9.11 -11.37
CA MET A 361 -4.43 9.80 -10.25
C MET A 361 -3.87 9.36 -8.89
N LEU A 362 -3.33 8.14 -8.77
CA LEU A 362 -2.60 7.73 -7.56
C LEU A 362 -1.29 8.52 -7.42
N ASP A 363 -0.61 8.80 -8.54
CA ASP A 363 0.64 9.57 -8.55
C ASP A 363 0.41 11.06 -8.24
N GLN A 364 -0.71 11.62 -8.71
CA GLN A 364 -1.08 13.02 -8.50
C GLN A 364 -1.78 13.27 -7.15
N ASP A 365 -2.01 12.23 -6.36
CA ASP A 365 -2.74 12.35 -5.09
C ASP A 365 -1.97 13.19 -4.06
N ILE A 366 -2.72 13.98 -3.29
CA ILE A 366 -2.18 14.87 -2.25
C ILE A 366 -2.40 14.25 -0.87
N LEU A 367 -1.42 14.40 0.02
CA LEU A 367 -1.35 13.68 1.29
C LEU A 367 -2.57 13.88 2.22
N TYR A 368 -3.20 15.05 2.18
CA TYR A 368 -4.27 15.44 3.09
C TYR A 368 -5.67 15.31 2.49
N SER A 369 -5.82 14.59 1.35
CA SER A 369 -7.14 14.28 0.81
C SER A 369 -7.76 13.09 1.57
N PRO A 370 -8.77 13.29 2.44
CA PRO A 370 -9.34 12.20 3.23
C PRO A 370 -10.00 11.09 2.38
N ASN A 371 -10.34 11.41 1.12
CA ASN A 371 -10.87 10.48 0.12
C ASN A 371 -10.00 10.47 -1.15
N GLY A 372 -8.68 10.63 -0.99
CA GLY A 372 -7.73 10.59 -2.09
C GLY A 372 -7.66 9.21 -2.77
N PRO A 373 -7.30 9.14 -4.06
CA PRO A 373 -7.10 7.87 -4.77
C PRO A 373 -6.27 6.83 -4.01
N ARG A 374 -5.16 7.21 -3.35
CA ARG A 374 -4.34 6.25 -2.59
C ARG A 374 -5.05 5.74 -1.35
N ALA A 375 -5.75 6.60 -0.63
CA ALA A 375 -6.53 6.22 0.54
C ALA A 375 -7.67 5.24 0.18
N LEU A 376 -8.36 5.49 -0.94
CA LEU A 376 -9.43 4.62 -1.44
C LEU A 376 -8.88 3.24 -1.81
N ILE A 377 -7.76 3.17 -2.54
CA ILE A 377 -7.13 1.89 -2.87
C ILE A 377 -6.70 1.16 -1.60
N ARG A 378 -6.02 1.84 -0.67
CA ARG A 378 -5.52 1.23 0.58
C ARG A 378 -6.64 0.58 1.39
N THR A 379 -7.79 1.23 1.52
CA THR A 379 -8.93 0.68 2.28
C THR A 379 -9.56 -0.54 1.61
N ASN A 380 -9.55 -0.60 0.28
CA ASN A 380 -10.30 -1.59 -0.50
C ASN A 380 -9.43 -2.73 -1.06
N ILE A 381 -8.10 -2.58 -1.12
CA ILE A 381 -7.20 -3.55 -1.77
C ILE A 381 -7.18 -4.92 -1.08
N GLU A 382 -7.56 -4.98 0.20
CA GLU A 382 -7.61 -6.23 0.98
C GLU A 382 -9.01 -6.85 1.03
N GLU A 383 -10.04 -6.17 0.51
CA GLU A 383 -11.40 -6.68 0.61
C GLU A 383 -11.57 -7.98 -0.18
N LEU A 384 -12.06 -9.02 0.50
CA LEU A 384 -12.31 -10.34 -0.07
C LEU A 384 -13.11 -10.32 -1.40
N PRO A 385 -14.28 -9.65 -1.49
CA PRO A 385 -15.04 -9.63 -2.74
C PRO A 385 -14.27 -8.98 -3.89
N ILE A 386 -13.45 -7.98 -3.59
CA ILE A 386 -12.59 -7.30 -4.57
C ILE A 386 -11.50 -8.25 -5.04
N LEU A 387 -10.75 -8.87 -4.12
CA LEU A 387 -9.70 -9.84 -4.45
C LEU A 387 -10.24 -11.02 -5.28
N GLU A 388 -11.44 -11.50 -5.01
CA GLU A 388 -12.07 -12.58 -5.78
C GLU A 388 -12.47 -12.13 -7.19
N SER A 389 -13.00 -10.91 -7.33
CA SER A 389 -13.38 -10.38 -8.64
C SER A 389 -12.15 -10.08 -9.52
N ILE A 390 -11.03 -9.65 -8.94
CA ILE A 390 -9.72 -9.58 -9.62
C ILE A 390 -9.29 -10.98 -10.07
N GLY A 391 -9.36 -11.97 -9.18
CA GLY A 391 -9.03 -13.35 -9.49
C GLY A 391 -9.84 -13.87 -10.68
N ARG A 392 -11.16 -13.59 -10.70
CA ARG A 392 -12.04 -13.91 -11.82
C ARG A 392 -11.64 -13.23 -13.12
N ARG A 393 -11.28 -11.94 -13.07
CA ARG A 393 -10.86 -11.17 -14.24
C ARG A 393 -9.58 -11.73 -14.86
N GLN A 394 -8.62 -12.18 -14.04
CA GLN A 394 -7.37 -12.77 -14.51
C GLN A 394 -7.52 -14.22 -14.97
N LEU A 395 -8.24 -15.04 -14.21
CA LEU A 395 -8.27 -16.49 -14.43
C LEU A 395 -9.22 -16.90 -15.55
N LEU A 396 -10.38 -16.23 -15.75
CA LEU A 396 -11.32 -16.67 -16.78
C LEU A 396 -10.74 -16.67 -18.20
N PRO A 397 -10.01 -15.63 -18.64
CA PRO A 397 -9.32 -15.67 -19.94
C PRO A 397 -8.27 -16.79 -19.99
N LEU A 398 -7.48 -16.95 -18.92
CA LEU A 398 -6.44 -17.98 -18.84
C LEU A 398 -7.03 -19.39 -18.91
N ILE A 399 -8.08 -19.68 -18.14
CA ILE A 399 -8.80 -20.96 -18.16
C ILE A 399 -9.28 -21.26 -19.57
N LYS A 400 -9.92 -20.28 -20.23
CA LYS A 400 -10.37 -20.44 -21.62
C LYS A 400 -9.23 -20.73 -22.57
N GLU A 401 -8.08 -20.09 -22.43
CA GLU A 401 -6.91 -20.35 -23.29
C GLU A 401 -6.27 -21.71 -23.02
N VAL A 402 -6.12 -22.08 -21.74
CA VAL A 402 -5.53 -23.36 -21.32
C VAL A 402 -6.43 -24.52 -21.72
N GLN A 403 -7.75 -24.44 -21.49
CA GLN A 403 -8.70 -25.47 -21.92
C GLN A 403 -8.65 -25.70 -23.44
N LYS A 404 -8.43 -24.63 -24.18
CA LYS A 404 -8.46 -24.58 -25.63
C LYS A 404 -7.20 -25.14 -26.31
N GLU A 405 -6.05 -25.09 -25.64
CA GLU A 405 -4.74 -25.45 -26.24
C GLU A 405 -3.95 -26.48 -25.45
N ALA A 406 -4.10 -26.54 -24.13
CA ALA A 406 -3.36 -27.46 -23.28
C ALA A 406 -4.04 -28.81 -23.20
N ILE A 407 -5.38 -28.86 -22.99
CA ILE A 407 -6.13 -30.13 -22.87
C ILE A 407 -5.93 -31.02 -24.09
N THR A 408 -5.96 -30.45 -25.30
CA THR A 408 -5.78 -31.19 -26.55
C THR A 408 -4.37 -31.79 -26.70
N LYS A 409 -3.37 -31.22 -26.02
CA LYS A 409 -1.96 -31.65 -26.08
C LYS A 409 -1.56 -32.56 -24.94
N SER A 410 -1.95 -32.24 -23.70
CA SER A 410 -1.51 -32.94 -22.50
C SER A 410 -2.34 -34.18 -22.18
N ARG A 411 -3.67 -34.13 -22.43
CA ARG A 411 -4.61 -35.25 -22.26
C ARG A 411 -4.37 -36.06 -20.97
N PRO A 412 -4.53 -35.44 -19.79
CA PRO A 412 -4.34 -36.12 -18.51
C PRO A 412 -5.28 -37.33 -18.36
N PRO A 413 -4.96 -38.32 -17.52
CA PRO A 413 -5.91 -39.38 -17.22
C PRO A 413 -7.19 -38.80 -16.62
N VAL A 414 -8.31 -39.49 -16.83
CA VAL A 414 -9.63 -39.03 -16.39
C VAL A 414 -10.26 -39.98 -15.38
N ASN A 415 -10.99 -39.37 -14.45
CA ASN A 415 -11.88 -40.05 -13.54
C ASN A 415 -13.30 -39.96 -14.08
N GLU A 416 -13.88 -41.12 -14.43
CA GLU A 416 -15.28 -41.21 -14.82
C GLU A 416 -16.18 -41.08 -13.60
N ILE A 417 -17.27 -40.32 -13.75
CA ILE A 417 -18.37 -40.28 -12.79
C ILE A 417 -19.22 -41.53 -13.03
N ARG A 418 -18.92 -42.62 -12.30
CA ARG A 418 -19.60 -43.92 -12.44
C ARG A 418 -20.77 -44.02 -11.50
N LYS A 419 -21.99 -44.25 -12.06
CA LYS A 419 -23.16 -44.74 -11.31
C LYS A 419 -22.71 -45.74 -10.27
N ALA A 420 -22.91 -45.43 -8.98
CA ALA A 420 -22.76 -46.35 -7.87
C ALA A 420 -23.66 -47.54 -8.17
N THR A 421 -23.11 -48.46 -8.95
CA THR A 421 -23.70 -49.72 -9.29
C THR A 421 -23.98 -50.34 -7.94
N ILE A 422 -25.21 -50.78 -7.69
CA ILE A 422 -25.63 -51.38 -6.41
C ILE A 422 -24.56 -52.39 -5.99
N LYS A 423 -23.61 -51.92 -5.17
CA LYS A 423 -22.49 -52.70 -4.67
C LYS A 423 -23.14 -53.46 -3.51
N THR A 424 -23.33 -54.75 -3.70
CA THR A 424 -23.22 -55.71 -2.61
C THR A 424 -22.11 -55.22 -1.67
N GLN A 425 -22.48 -54.99 -0.41
CA GLN A 425 -21.63 -54.62 0.72
C GLN A 425 -20.14 -54.85 0.46
N LYS A 426 -19.41 -53.79 0.11
CA LYS A 426 -17.98 -53.69 0.33
C LYS A 426 -17.72 -52.48 1.23
N VAL A 427 -16.87 -52.73 2.21
CA VAL A 427 -16.65 -51.95 3.43
C VAL A 427 -16.09 -50.57 3.10
N ALA A 428 -16.66 -49.55 3.73
CA ALA A 428 -16.51 -48.12 3.44
C ALA A 428 -15.20 -47.49 3.99
N ALA A 429 -14.04 -48.12 3.82
CA ALA A 429 -12.79 -47.60 4.37
C ALA A 429 -11.58 -47.58 3.42
N GLU A 430 -11.69 -48.03 2.17
CA GLU A 430 -10.53 -48.18 1.25
C GLU A 430 -10.72 -47.59 -0.16
N ASP A 431 -11.83 -46.92 -0.48
CA ASP A 431 -12.19 -46.62 -1.88
C ASP A 431 -11.74 -45.22 -2.41
N GLU A 432 -11.03 -44.39 -1.65
CA GLU A 432 -10.49 -43.11 -2.19
C GLU A 432 -9.23 -43.29 -3.06
N GLU A 433 -8.50 -44.41 -2.92
CA GLU A 433 -7.20 -44.63 -3.59
C GLU A 433 -7.31 -45.50 -4.86
N ASN A 434 -8.51 -45.94 -5.25
CA ASN A 434 -8.72 -46.91 -6.33
C ASN A 434 -9.79 -46.47 -7.35
N SER A 435 -9.85 -45.18 -7.68
CA SER A 435 -10.50 -44.78 -8.93
C SER A 435 -9.65 -45.29 -10.10
N GLU A 436 -10.15 -46.26 -10.87
CA GLU A 436 -9.49 -46.74 -12.10
C GLU A 436 -9.30 -45.56 -13.07
N LEU A 437 -8.11 -44.95 -13.04
CA LEU A 437 -7.72 -43.87 -13.92
C LEU A 437 -7.79 -44.37 -15.36
N THR A 438 -8.71 -43.81 -16.14
CA THR A 438 -8.85 -44.18 -17.54
C THR A 438 -8.06 -43.20 -18.40
N PRO A 439 -7.21 -43.65 -19.35
CA PRO A 439 -6.60 -42.76 -20.31
C PRO A 439 -7.65 -41.92 -21.06
N TRP A 440 -7.38 -40.64 -21.28
CA TRP A 440 -8.32 -39.69 -21.91
C TRP A 440 -8.95 -40.21 -23.21
N ASP A 441 -8.11 -40.71 -24.12
CA ASP A 441 -8.56 -41.21 -25.43
C ASP A 441 -9.27 -42.58 -25.33
N GLU A 442 -9.02 -43.36 -24.28
CA GLU A 442 -9.74 -44.61 -24.02
C GLU A 442 -11.17 -44.32 -23.54
N PHE A 443 -11.32 -43.33 -22.65
CA PHE A 443 -12.63 -42.88 -22.18
C PHE A 443 -13.50 -42.40 -23.34
N LEU A 444 -12.97 -41.52 -24.19
CA LEU A 444 -13.68 -41.01 -25.39
C LEU A 444 -13.96 -42.12 -26.41
N GLY A 445 -13.08 -43.12 -26.50
CA GLY A 445 -13.21 -44.25 -27.41
C GLY A 445 -14.39 -45.18 -27.11
N PHE A 446 -15.00 -45.10 -25.92
CA PHE A 446 -16.04 -46.05 -25.52
C PHE A 446 -17.28 -46.03 -26.42
N SER A 447 -17.68 -44.86 -26.92
CA SER A 447 -18.86 -44.74 -27.81
C SER A 447 -18.55 -45.17 -29.24
N ILE A 448 -17.27 -45.33 -29.60
CA ILE A 448 -16.83 -45.73 -30.93
C ILE A 448 -16.96 -47.25 -31.10
N PRO A 449 -17.59 -47.74 -32.18
CA PRO A 449 -17.68 -49.17 -32.45
C PRO A 449 -16.27 -49.75 -32.67
N VAL A 450 -15.95 -50.81 -31.92
CA VAL A 450 -14.68 -51.53 -32.07
C VAL A 450 -14.77 -52.47 -33.27
N GLN A 451 -13.68 -52.59 -34.03
CA GLN A 451 -13.59 -53.48 -35.19
C GLN A 451 -14.06 -54.90 -34.83
N GLY A 452 -15.07 -55.42 -35.56
CA GLY A 452 -15.65 -56.75 -35.32
C GLY A 452 -16.67 -56.84 -34.19
N LYS A 453 -16.95 -55.75 -33.45
CA LYS A 453 -18.00 -55.68 -32.41
C LYS A 453 -18.86 -54.43 -32.60
N PRO A 454 -19.79 -54.42 -33.58
CA PRO A 454 -20.75 -53.33 -33.70
C PRO A 454 -21.58 -53.26 -32.42
N ARG A 455 -21.62 -52.08 -31.79
CA ARG A 455 -22.59 -51.83 -30.71
C ARG A 455 -23.91 -51.55 -31.40
N THR A 456 -24.92 -52.40 -31.25
CA THR A 456 -26.23 -52.15 -31.85
C THR A 456 -27.06 -51.25 -30.93
N PRO A 457 -27.86 -50.31 -31.48
CA PRO A 457 -28.72 -49.44 -30.67
C PRO A 457 -29.87 -50.18 -30.00
N LEU A 458 -30.36 -51.22 -30.66
CA LEU A 458 -31.42 -52.09 -30.15
C LEU A 458 -30.81 -53.39 -29.66
N SER A 459 -31.13 -53.74 -28.43
CA SER A 459 -30.82 -55.05 -27.88
C SER A 459 -31.70 -56.11 -28.56
N VAL A 460 -31.14 -57.26 -28.91
CA VAL A 460 -31.91 -58.42 -29.41
C VAL A 460 -33.01 -58.83 -28.43
N PHE A 461 -32.80 -58.56 -27.13
CA PHE A 461 -33.78 -58.81 -26.06
C PHE A 461 -34.98 -57.83 -26.07
N SER A 462 -34.90 -56.73 -26.82
CA SER A 462 -36.01 -55.78 -26.97
C SER A 462 -36.94 -56.12 -28.14
N LEU A 463 -36.57 -57.09 -28.99
CA LEU A 463 -37.29 -57.48 -30.19
C LEU A 463 -38.11 -58.76 -29.97
N SER A 464 -39.33 -58.82 -30.52
CA SER A 464 -40.14 -60.05 -30.54
C SER A 464 -39.52 -61.08 -31.47
N ASP A 465 -40.02 -62.32 -31.49
CA ASP A 465 -39.44 -63.36 -32.34
C ASP A 465 -39.54 -63.03 -33.83
N SER A 466 -40.60 -62.33 -34.26
CA SER A 466 -40.70 -61.78 -35.63
C SER A 466 -39.67 -60.67 -35.86
N GLY A 467 -39.47 -59.78 -34.90
CA GLY A 467 -38.48 -58.71 -34.97
C GLY A 467 -37.03 -59.19 -35.00
N LYS A 468 -36.73 -60.31 -34.32
CA LYS A 468 -35.43 -60.99 -34.37
C LYS A 468 -35.18 -61.59 -35.75
N VAL A 469 -36.17 -62.27 -36.33
CA VAL A 469 -36.07 -62.85 -37.67
C VAL A 469 -35.89 -61.77 -38.74
N ALA A 470 -36.53 -60.61 -38.58
CA ALA A 470 -36.38 -59.46 -39.47
C ALA A 470 -35.04 -58.71 -39.32
N ALA A 471 -34.19 -59.12 -38.37
CA ALA A 471 -32.88 -58.53 -38.08
C ALA A 471 -32.93 -57.00 -37.85
N HIS A 472 -33.98 -56.49 -37.20
CA HIS A 472 -34.13 -55.05 -36.95
C HIS A 472 -33.03 -54.47 -36.04
N HIS A 473 -32.33 -55.30 -35.27
CA HIS A 473 -31.20 -54.88 -34.44
C HIS A 473 -29.94 -54.56 -35.26
N ASP A 474 -29.79 -55.16 -36.44
CA ASP A 474 -28.64 -54.96 -37.32
C ASP A 474 -28.88 -53.85 -38.36
N ARG A 475 -30.13 -53.44 -38.57
CA ARG A 475 -30.50 -52.39 -39.53
C ARG A 475 -30.56 -51.03 -38.86
N TYR A 476 -29.42 -50.35 -38.80
CA TYR A 476 -29.31 -49.00 -38.26
C TYR A 476 -28.40 -48.11 -39.11
N THR A 477 -28.61 -46.81 -38.99
CA THR A 477 -27.69 -45.77 -39.50
C THR A 477 -27.12 -45.03 -38.30
N THR A 478 -25.81 -44.82 -38.28
CA THR A 478 -25.11 -44.20 -37.14
C THR A 478 -24.49 -42.90 -37.59
N PHE A 479 -24.88 -41.81 -36.96
CA PHE A 479 -24.21 -40.52 -37.11
C PHE A 479 -23.25 -40.32 -35.93
N MET A 480 -22.02 -39.90 -36.23
CA MET A 480 -21.01 -39.67 -35.21
C MET A 480 -20.39 -38.29 -35.35
N ILE A 481 -20.11 -37.68 -34.19
CA ILE A 481 -19.24 -36.51 -34.08
C ILE A 481 -18.05 -36.92 -33.24
N VAL A 482 -16.85 -36.95 -33.82
CA VAL A 482 -15.61 -37.39 -33.16
C VAL A 482 -14.48 -36.38 -33.38
N PRO A 483 -13.47 -36.32 -32.48
CA PRO A 483 -12.24 -35.61 -32.79
C PRO A 483 -11.54 -36.22 -34.01
N GLU A 484 -10.88 -35.40 -34.83
CA GLU A 484 -10.20 -35.84 -36.08
C GLU A 484 -9.24 -37.03 -35.86
N ARG A 485 -8.53 -37.09 -34.73
CA ARG A 485 -7.64 -38.20 -34.34
C ARG A 485 -8.33 -39.57 -34.20
N PHE A 486 -9.65 -39.59 -34.06
CA PHE A 486 -10.43 -40.83 -33.99
C PHE A 486 -10.97 -41.26 -35.35
N LYS A 487 -10.79 -40.47 -36.42
CA LYS A 487 -11.32 -40.78 -37.75
C LYS A 487 -10.92 -42.18 -38.22
N GLU A 488 -9.65 -42.56 -38.03
CA GLU A 488 -9.13 -43.87 -38.41
C GLU A 488 -9.60 -45.02 -37.51
N LYS A 489 -10.12 -44.70 -36.31
CA LYS A 489 -10.64 -45.69 -35.35
C LYS A 489 -12.13 -45.97 -35.55
N VAL A 490 -12.84 -45.15 -36.33
CA VAL A 490 -14.26 -45.36 -36.63
C VAL A 490 -14.38 -46.34 -37.80
N TYR A 491 -15.08 -47.45 -37.58
CA TYR A 491 -15.35 -48.46 -38.61
C TYR A 491 -16.85 -48.65 -38.79
N GLY A 492 -17.27 -48.89 -40.03
CA GLY A 492 -18.66 -49.22 -40.36
C GLY A 492 -19.63 -48.03 -40.37
N VAL A 493 -19.13 -46.81 -40.48
CA VAL A 493 -19.90 -45.56 -40.63
C VAL A 493 -19.49 -44.90 -41.93
N ASP A 494 -20.47 -44.49 -42.75
CA ASP A 494 -20.20 -43.79 -44.00
C ASP A 494 -19.60 -42.40 -43.75
N ASP A 495 -18.73 -41.92 -44.65
CA ASP A 495 -18.10 -40.59 -44.53
C ASP A 495 -19.12 -39.44 -44.43
N ASN A 496 -20.31 -39.60 -45.03
CA ASN A 496 -21.39 -38.61 -44.95
C ASN A 496 -22.09 -38.57 -43.58
N GLN A 497 -21.88 -39.58 -42.73
CA GLN A 497 -22.47 -39.71 -41.40
C GLN A 497 -21.43 -39.47 -40.29
N LEU A 498 -20.15 -39.41 -40.66
CA LEU A 498 -19.03 -39.12 -39.77
C LEU A 498 -18.63 -37.65 -39.87
N HIS A 499 -18.95 -36.87 -38.83
CA HIS A 499 -18.45 -35.52 -38.68
C HIS A 499 -17.23 -35.50 -37.76
N THR A 500 -16.15 -34.90 -38.25
CA THR A 500 -14.94 -34.69 -37.45
C THR A 500 -14.76 -33.21 -37.15
N TYR A 501 -14.29 -32.90 -35.95
CA TYR A 501 -13.77 -31.57 -35.63
C TYR A 501 -12.26 -31.66 -35.48
N GLY A 502 -11.55 -30.73 -36.13
CA GLY A 502 -10.09 -30.70 -36.10
C GLY A 502 -9.56 -30.38 -34.71
N GLU A 503 -8.33 -30.79 -34.41
CA GLU A 503 -7.66 -30.44 -33.14
C GLU A 503 -7.39 -28.93 -33.01
N THR A 504 -7.44 -28.19 -34.11
CA THR A 504 -7.42 -26.73 -34.17
C THR A 504 -8.78 -26.10 -33.86
N THR A 505 -9.85 -26.91 -33.81
CA THR A 505 -11.20 -26.51 -33.41
C THR A 505 -11.20 -26.38 -31.90
N LYS A 506 -11.11 -25.12 -31.50
CA LYS A 506 -10.77 -24.68 -30.17
C LYS A 506 -11.96 -24.82 -29.19
N LEU A 507 -12.30 -26.06 -28.80
CA LEU A 507 -13.39 -26.39 -27.87
C LEU A 507 -12.87 -26.48 -26.41
N PRO A 508 -13.69 -26.12 -25.40
CA PRO A 508 -13.29 -26.19 -23.99
C PRO A 508 -13.33 -27.61 -23.41
N MET A 509 -13.88 -28.58 -24.16
CA MET A 509 -14.00 -29.99 -23.79
C MET A 509 -13.93 -30.86 -25.05
N ASP A 510 -13.43 -32.09 -24.90
CA ASP A 510 -13.54 -33.11 -25.93
C ASP A 510 -14.86 -33.88 -25.75
N VAL A 511 -15.61 -34.03 -26.85
CA VAL A 511 -16.89 -34.75 -26.87
C VAL A 511 -16.88 -35.76 -28.00
N VAL A 512 -17.45 -36.94 -27.73
CA VAL A 512 -17.85 -37.90 -28.75
C VAL A 512 -19.36 -38.09 -28.67
N VAL A 513 -20.06 -37.73 -29.75
CA VAL A 513 -21.51 -37.92 -29.87
C VAL A 513 -21.77 -39.04 -30.86
N ARG A 514 -22.66 -39.96 -30.48
CA ARG A 514 -23.16 -41.02 -31.33
C ARG A 514 -24.68 -41.01 -31.31
N ALA A 515 -25.28 -40.94 -32.49
CA ALA A 515 -26.72 -41.03 -32.66
C ALA A 515 -27.03 -42.17 -33.64
N ASP A 516 -27.74 -43.18 -33.15
CA ASP A 516 -28.15 -44.32 -33.97
C ASP A 516 -29.63 -44.23 -34.28
N PHE A 517 -29.97 -44.40 -35.56
CA PHE A 517 -31.34 -44.39 -36.05
C PHE A 517 -31.70 -45.77 -36.59
N THR A 518 -32.76 -46.34 -36.05
CA THR A 518 -33.36 -47.60 -36.49
C THR A 518 -34.79 -47.37 -36.98
N GLY A 519 -35.16 -48.00 -38.09
CA GLY A 519 -36.55 -48.13 -38.52
C GLY A 519 -36.91 -47.51 -39.87
N PRO A 520 -38.22 -47.46 -40.18
CA PRO A 520 -39.36 -47.74 -39.28
C PRO A 520 -39.47 -49.22 -38.84
N ILE A 521 -39.77 -49.44 -37.56
CA ILE A 521 -40.00 -50.78 -36.98
C ILE A 521 -41.49 -50.94 -36.64
N PRO A 522 -42.17 -51.99 -37.11
CA PRO A 522 -43.54 -52.30 -36.73
C PRO A 522 -43.69 -52.52 -35.22
N ALA A 523 -44.79 -52.05 -34.62
CA ALA A 523 -45.01 -52.17 -33.17
C ALA A 523 -45.04 -53.63 -32.67
N GLN A 524 -45.47 -54.57 -33.53
CA GLN A 524 -45.48 -56.02 -33.26
C GLN A 524 -44.08 -56.63 -33.11
N ASP A 525 -43.04 -55.95 -33.61
CA ASP A 525 -41.67 -56.44 -33.60
C ASP A 525 -40.90 -56.02 -32.34
N LEU A 526 -41.55 -55.28 -31.42
CA LEU A 526 -40.97 -54.73 -30.20
C LEU A 526 -41.66 -55.30 -28.94
N LEU A 527 -40.92 -56.07 -28.14
CA LEU A 527 -41.45 -56.81 -26.97
C LEU A 527 -42.11 -55.90 -25.92
N PHE A 528 -41.61 -54.69 -25.75
CA PHE A 528 -42.16 -53.75 -24.77
C PHE A 528 -43.49 -53.13 -25.21
N LEU A 529 -43.75 -53.06 -26.52
CA LEU A 529 -45.03 -52.61 -27.09
C LEU A 529 -46.02 -53.75 -27.27
N GLU A 530 -45.53 -54.97 -27.49
CA GLU A 530 -46.35 -56.17 -27.65
C GLU A 530 -47.19 -56.47 -26.39
N LYS A 531 -46.59 -56.31 -25.20
CA LYS A 531 -47.35 -56.41 -23.93
C LYS A 531 -48.43 -55.34 -23.82
N THR A 532 -48.18 -54.14 -24.34
CA THR A 532 -49.18 -53.05 -24.37
C THR A 532 -50.27 -53.32 -25.41
N ALA A 533 -49.93 -53.95 -26.54
CA ALA A 533 -50.87 -54.34 -27.58
C ALA A 533 -51.79 -55.48 -27.10
N ALA A 534 -51.27 -56.49 -26.41
CA ALA A 534 -52.08 -57.54 -25.78
C ALA A 534 -52.99 -56.98 -24.67
N GLN A 535 -52.51 -56.00 -23.89
CA GLN A 535 -53.32 -55.29 -22.90
C GLN A 535 -54.39 -54.40 -23.54
N ARG A 536 -54.11 -53.75 -24.68
CA ARG A 536 -55.09 -52.97 -25.45
C ARG A 536 -56.14 -53.89 -26.09
N ALA A 537 -55.74 -55.00 -26.70
CA ALA A 537 -56.67 -56.00 -27.24
C ALA A 537 -57.55 -56.61 -26.14
N ALA A 538 -56.99 -56.89 -24.95
CA ALA A 538 -57.76 -57.37 -23.80
C ALA A 538 -58.68 -56.28 -23.17
N ALA A 539 -58.34 -54.99 -23.33
CA ALA A 539 -59.19 -53.88 -22.93
C ALA A 539 -60.34 -53.67 -23.92
N GLU A 540 -60.07 -53.76 -25.23
CA GLU A 540 -61.07 -53.73 -26.29
C GLU A 540 -62.03 -54.93 -26.21
N GLU A 541 -61.55 -56.13 -25.87
CA GLU A 541 -62.39 -57.32 -25.63
C GLU A 541 -63.22 -57.22 -24.34
N LYS A 542 -62.78 -56.43 -23.36
CA LYS A 542 -63.56 -56.10 -22.16
C LYS A 542 -64.64 -55.05 -22.43
N GLU A 543 -64.39 -54.10 -23.34
CA GLU A 543 -65.39 -53.12 -23.77
C GLU A 543 -66.44 -53.73 -24.72
N SER A 544 -66.09 -54.78 -25.48
CA SER A 544 -67.01 -55.46 -26.40
C SER A 544 -67.95 -56.48 -25.74
N LYS A 545 -67.79 -56.78 -24.43
CA LYS A 545 -68.73 -57.62 -23.69
C LYS A 545 -69.87 -56.76 -23.11
N PRO A 546 -71.14 -57.02 -23.44
CA PRO A 546 -72.25 -56.25 -22.88
C PRO A 546 -72.27 -56.40 -21.36
N LYS A 547 -72.35 -55.28 -20.63
CA LYS A 547 -72.55 -55.25 -19.17
C LYS A 547 -73.78 -56.10 -18.85
N SER A 548 -73.59 -57.24 -18.20
CA SER A 548 -74.70 -58.02 -17.67
C SER A 548 -75.42 -57.19 -16.60
N GLU A 549 -76.73 -57.01 -16.79
CA GLU A 549 -77.61 -56.34 -15.83
C GLU A 549 -77.51 -57.04 -14.47
N PHE A 550 -76.96 -56.33 -13.49
CA PHE A 550 -77.03 -56.74 -12.09
C PHE A 550 -78.46 -56.43 -11.60
N LYS A 551 -79.34 -57.44 -11.66
CA LYS A 551 -80.65 -57.37 -10.99
C LYS A 551 -80.42 -57.30 -9.48
N LYS A 552 -80.65 -56.12 -8.89
CA LYS A 552 -80.90 -55.94 -7.46
C LYS A 552 -82.26 -56.55 -7.14
N ASP A 553 -82.29 -57.78 -6.66
CA ASP A 553 -83.45 -58.27 -5.92
C ASP A 553 -83.27 -58.04 -4.42
N LYS A 554 -84.34 -57.48 -3.84
CA LYS A 554 -84.46 -56.97 -2.49
C LYS A 554 -84.65 -58.13 -1.49
N GLY A 555 -83.99 -58.02 -0.34
CA GLY A 555 -84.23 -58.86 0.81
C GLY A 555 -83.80 -58.17 2.11
N ILE A 556 -84.67 -57.26 2.55
CA ILE A 556 -84.85 -56.61 3.88
C ILE A 556 -83.62 -55.96 4.51
#